data_AF-A0A950XTN0-F1
#
_entry.id   AF-A0A950XTN0-F1
#
_cell.length_a   1.000
_cell.length_b   1.000
_cell.length_c   1.000
_cell.angle_alpha   90.00
_cell.angle_beta   90.00
_cell.angle_gamma   90.00
#
_symmetry.space_group_name_H-M   'P 1'
#
loop_
_entity.id
_entity.type
_entity.pdbx_description
1 polymer ?
#
loop_
_entity_poly.entity_id
_entity_poly.type
_entity_poly.pdbx_seq_one_letter_code
_entity_poly.pdbx_strand_id
1 'polypeptide(L)'
;MVYSANPGNPALCLALSQQSAVAPGSPTCGPFGESTTYITAAGQTIQGTRQGLGPAFANDDYSSSAGNSAYNALEASLRHNGKNVSFLIGYTFSKSMDQASSISDTANPYNLRLTRALSAFDLTHNFVASYQWQLPFDRIFSHARAITAGWQLSGITRLSTGFPVTLHSDGDNSLMGSLPNGVNNHSLDLPDYNGGPLNLNGNPRNGLPYFNTSDYSMNALGTPGSASRRSFHGPGAINFDLALLKNTPLGESRNLQFRLEAFNAFNHTQFFGPAAVNGGISDPALFGQVVKAASPRLVQLAVKLTF
;
A
#
# COMPACT_ATOMS: atom_id res chain seq x y z
N MET A 1 13.82 -10.99 -0.27
CA MET A 1 12.88 -11.19 0.85
C MET A 1 13.66 -11.10 2.15
N VAL A 2 13.01 -10.68 3.23
CA VAL A 2 13.61 -10.61 4.57
C VAL A 2 12.77 -11.41 5.56
N TYR A 3 13.44 -12.16 6.41
CA TYR A 3 12.85 -12.88 7.53
C TYR A 3 13.86 -12.96 8.69
N SER A 4 13.38 -13.24 9.89
CA SER A 4 14.24 -13.38 11.07
C SER A 4 15.17 -14.59 10.94
N ALA A 5 16.48 -14.37 11.05
CA ALA A 5 17.51 -15.42 11.07
C ALA A 5 17.60 -16.14 12.42
N ASN A 6 17.13 -15.48 13.48
CA ASN A 6 17.19 -15.96 14.86
C ASN A 6 15.83 -15.85 15.56
N PRO A 7 14.75 -16.47 15.01
CA PRO A 7 13.43 -16.34 15.60
C PRO A 7 13.38 -17.03 16.97
N GLY A 8 12.60 -16.47 17.89
CA GLY A 8 12.23 -17.11 19.14
C GLY A 8 11.37 -18.34 18.89
N ASN A 9 11.50 -19.37 19.73
CA ASN A 9 10.61 -20.52 19.75
C ASN A 9 9.32 -20.15 20.49
N PRO A 10 8.17 -20.03 19.78
CA PRO A 10 6.92 -19.62 20.39
C PRO A 10 6.42 -20.58 21.45
N ALA A 11 6.57 -21.89 21.22
CA ALA A 11 6.09 -22.91 22.14
C ALA A 11 6.87 -22.90 23.46
N LEU A 12 8.19 -22.68 23.39
CA LEU A 12 9.04 -22.55 24.57
C LEU A 12 8.72 -21.26 25.35
N CYS A 13 8.57 -20.13 24.65
CA CYS A 13 8.20 -18.89 25.30
C CYS A 13 6.81 -18.98 25.95
N LEU A 14 5.84 -19.57 25.25
CA LEU A 14 4.50 -19.77 25.81
C LEU A 14 4.51 -20.68 27.04
N ALA A 15 5.35 -21.72 27.06
CA ALA A 15 5.52 -22.57 28.25
C ALA A 15 6.11 -21.78 29.43
N LEU A 16 7.02 -20.84 29.17
CA LEU A 16 7.66 -19.98 30.17
C LEU A 16 6.84 -18.72 30.52
N SER A 17 5.70 -18.49 29.88
CA SER A 17 4.84 -17.34 30.16
C SER A 17 4.02 -17.49 31.44
N GLN A 18 3.92 -18.72 31.96
CA GLN A 18 3.17 -19.04 33.16
C GLN A 18 4.03 -18.85 34.41
N GLN A 19 3.52 -18.13 35.41
CA GLN A 19 4.24 -17.92 36.67
C GLN A 19 4.61 -19.23 37.38
N SER A 20 3.79 -20.28 37.21
CA SER A 20 4.04 -21.61 37.76
C SER A 20 5.15 -22.38 37.05
N ALA A 21 5.53 -21.99 35.83
CA ALA A 21 6.57 -22.63 35.06
C ALA A 21 7.99 -22.11 35.39
N VAL A 22 8.08 -20.98 36.09
CA VAL A 22 9.35 -20.32 36.46
C VAL A 22 9.57 -20.30 37.97
N ALA A 23 10.82 -20.26 38.40
CA ALA A 23 11.18 -20.16 39.80
C ALA A 23 10.74 -18.79 40.39
N PRO A 24 10.45 -18.70 41.71
CA PRO A 24 10.16 -17.43 42.35
C PRO A 24 11.28 -16.39 42.09
N GLY A 25 10.90 -15.21 41.58
CA GLY A 25 11.83 -14.14 41.23
C GLY A 25 12.42 -14.21 39.82
N SER A 26 12.19 -15.30 39.07
CA SER A 26 12.49 -15.36 37.63
C SER A 26 11.42 -14.59 36.84
N PRO A 27 11.78 -13.89 35.75
CA PRO A 27 10.80 -13.33 34.82
C PRO A 27 9.99 -14.45 34.13
N THR A 28 8.82 -14.10 33.61
CA THR A 28 8.06 -14.93 32.66
C THR A 28 8.31 -14.48 31.22
N CYS A 29 8.17 -15.39 30.27
CA CYS A 29 8.28 -15.04 28.85
C CYS A 29 6.98 -14.43 28.34
N GLY A 30 7.11 -13.50 27.40
CA GLY A 30 6.01 -12.78 26.79
C GLY A 30 6.55 -12.03 25.57
N PRO A 31 5.73 -11.15 24.96
CA PRO A 31 6.17 -10.32 23.86
C PRO A 31 7.55 -9.70 24.09
N PHE A 32 8.45 -9.86 23.12
CA PHE A 32 9.81 -9.33 23.16
C PHE A 32 10.72 -9.92 24.26
N GLY A 33 10.29 -11.00 24.92
CA GLY A 33 11.04 -11.69 25.98
C GLY A 33 12.05 -12.71 25.48
N GLU A 34 12.15 -12.95 24.17
CA GLU A 34 12.83 -14.13 23.62
C GLU A 34 14.34 -14.18 23.90
N SER A 35 14.95 -13.04 24.21
CA SER A 35 16.37 -12.92 24.57
C SER A 35 16.63 -13.00 26.09
N THR A 36 15.59 -13.08 26.91
CA THR A 36 15.71 -13.10 28.38
C THR A 36 16.08 -14.49 28.90
N THR A 37 16.94 -14.54 29.91
CA THR A 37 17.25 -15.79 30.62
C THR A 37 16.16 -16.11 31.64
N TYR A 38 15.69 -17.36 31.65
CA TYR A 38 14.66 -17.87 32.53
C TYR A 38 15.22 -18.94 33.46
N ILE A 39 14.75 -18.98 34.71
CA ILE A 39 14.96 -20.11 35.61
C ILE A 39 13.63 -20.82 35.75
N THR A 40 13.55 -22.07 35.29
CA THR A 40 12.33 -22.88 35.39
C THR A 40 12.00 -23.20 36.85
N ALA A 41 10.76 -23.59 37.14
CA ALA A 41 10.36 -24.05 38.47
C ALA A 41 11.18 -25.27 38.96
N ALA A 42 11.76 -26.05 38.05
CA ALA A 42 12.67 -27.15 38.34
C ALA A 42 14.13 -26.71 38.59
N GLY A 43 14.43 -25.41 38.59
CA GLY A 43 15.77 -24.85 38.79
C GLY A 43 16.68 -24.89 37.56
N GLN A 44 16.19 -25.34 36.40
CA GLN A 44 16.97 -25.31 35.17
C GLN A 44 17.02 -23.91 34.57
N THR A 45 18.21 -23.47 34.17
CA THR A 45 18.41 -22.20 33.46
C THR A 45 18.21 -22.38 31.95
N ILE A 46 17.32 -21.59 31.38
CA ILE A 46 17.04 -21.49 29.94
C ILE A 46 17.55 -20.13 29.46
N GLN A 47 18.52 -20.15 28.56
CA GLN A 47 19.18 -18.94 28.03
C GLN A 47 18.41 -18.42 26.81
N GLY A 48 17.28 -17.76 27.04
CA GLY A 48 16.37 -17.30 26.00
C GLY A 48 15.62 -18.41 25.27
N THR A 49 14.67 -18.00 24.45
CA THR A 49 13.85 -18.90 23.63
C THR A 49 14.28 -18.91 22.17
N ARG A 50 15.27 -18.09 21.79
CA ARG A 50 15.86 -18.06 20.44
C ARG A 50 16.71 -19.31 20.19
N GLN A 51 16.41 -20.05 19.13
CA GLN A 51 17.05 -21.35 18.83
C GLN A 51 18.21 -21.29 17.83
N GLY A 52 18.41 -20.15 17.14
CA GLY A 52 19.45 -20.01 16.12
C GLY A 52 20.79 -19.59 16.72
N LEU A 53 21.03 -18.29 16.71
CA LEU A 53 22.29 -17.66 17.13
C LEU A 53 22.41 -17.53 18.66
N GLY A 54 21.35 -17.89 19.40
CA GLY A 54 21.27 -17.77 20.85
C GLY A 54 20.71 -16.41 21.31
N PRO A 55 20.57 -16.19 22.63
CA PRO A 55 19.90 -15.01 23.20
C PRO A 55 20.72 -13.73 23.12
N ALA A 56 22.04 -13.86 22.97
CA ALA A 56 22.97 -12.73 22.82
C ALA A 56 22.76 -11.98 21.49
N PHE A 57 22.12 -12.64 20.52
CA PHE A 57 21.69 -12.05 19.26
C PHE A 57 20.17 -11.84 19.34
N ALA A 58 19.71 -10.65 18.95
CA ALA A 58 18.31 -10.26 19.05
C ALA A 58 17.53 -10.75 17.81
N ASN A 59 16.66 -9.89 17.25
CA ASN A 59 16.07 -10.15 15.94
C ASN A 59 17.07 -9.79 14.83
N ASP A 60 17.69 -10.79 14.22
CA ASP A 60 18.63 -10.60 13.12
C ASP A 60 17.95 -10.76 11.76
N ASP A 61 18.15 -9.82 10.85
CA ASP A 61 17.60 -9.92 9.50
C ASP A 61 18.43 -10.85 8.61
N TYR A 62 17.75 -11.81 8.00
CA TYR A 62 18.30 -12.55 6.89
C TYR A 62 17.66 -12.12 5.57
N SER A 63 18.48 -11.51 4.71
CA SER A 63 18.08 -11.15 3.35
C SER A 63 18.46 -12.25 2.38
N SER A 64 17.49 -12.72 1.60
CA SER A 64 17.75 -13.71 0.53
C SER A 64 16.92 -13.47 -0.72
N SER A 65 17.39 -14.00 -1.84
CA SER A 65 16.67 -14.03 -3.12
C SER A 65 15.84 -15.32 -3.27
N ALA A 66 15.20 -15.78 -2.20
CA ALA A 66 14.41 -17.02 -2.18
C ALA A 66 12.89 -16.79 -2.36
N GLY A 67 12.46 -15.55 -2.56
CA GLY A 67 11.05 -15.18 -2.63
C GLY A 67 10.40 -15.58 -3.95
N ASN A 68 9.20 -16.13 -3.89
CA ASN A 68 8.37 -16.43 -5.06
C ASN A 68 7.29 -15.36 -5.27
N SER A 69 7.17 -14.90 -6.51
CA SER A 69 6.10 -14.02 -6.99
C SER A 69 5.53 -14.52 -8.31
N ALA A 70 4.29 -14.11 -8.62
CA ALA A 70 3.64 -14.38 -9.89
C ALA A 70 2.77 -13.18 -10.28
N TYR A 71 2.92 -12.72 -11.53
CA TYR A 71 2.15 -11.64 -12.12
C TYR A 71 1.51 -12.15 -13.42
N ASN A 72 0.20 -12.01 -13.53
CA ASN A 72 -0.55 -12.32 -14.75
C ASN A 72 -1.32 -11.07 -15.16
N ALA A 73 -1.29 -10.72 -16.45
CA ALA A 73 -1.97 -9.54 -16.94
C ALA A 73 -2.50 -9.70 -18.37
N LEU A 74 -3.60 -9.01 -18.63
CA LEU A 74 -4.04 -8.60 -19.95
C LEU A 74 -3.75 -7.12 -20.09
N GLU A 75 -3.04 -6.75 -21.14
CA GLU A 75 -2.70 -5.37 -21.47
C GLU A 75 -3.21 -5.04 -22.86
N ALA A 76 -3.98 -3.96 -22.96
CA ALA A 76 -4.50 -3.44 -24.20
C ALA A 76 -4.11 -1.97 -24.34
N SER A 77 -3.70 -1.57 -25.54
CA SER A 77 -3.41 -0.17 -25.84
C SER A 77 -4.00 0.24 -27.18
N LEU A 78 -4.44 1.50 -27.25
CA LEU A 78 -4.95 2.13 -28.45
C LEU A 78 -4.28 3.48 -28.61
N ARG A 79 -3.65 3.69 -29.77
CA ARG A 79 -3.02 4.95 -30.13
C ARG A 79 -3.69 5.53 -31.37
N HIS A 80 -4.00 6.82 -31.31
CA HIS A 80 -4.47 7.59 -32.45
C HIS A 80 -3.68 8.89 -32.55
N ASN A 81 -3.29 9.25 -33.77
CA ASN A 81 -2.64 10.52 -34.06
C ASN A 81 -3.31 11.16 -35.28
N GLY A 82 -4.25 12.06 -35.02
CA GLY A 82 -4.98 12.80 -36.03
C GLY A 82 -4.52 14.26 -36.12
N LYS A 83 -5.11 15.02 -37.06
CA LYS A 83 -4.80 16.45 -37.22
C LYS A 83 -5.23 17.29 -36.01
N ASN A 84 -6.43 17.02 -35.50
CA ASN A 84 -7.02 17.81 -34.42
C ASN A 84 -7.06 17.06 -33.09
N VAL A 85 -6.98 15.73 -33.10
CA VAL A 85 -7.09 14.90 -31.90
C VAL A 85 -6.01 13.84 -31.95
N SER A 86 -5.25 13.73 -30.87
CA SER A 86 -4.30 12.66 -30.64
C SER A 86 -4.53 12.09 -29.26
N PHE A 87 -4.49 10.77 -29.13
CA PHE A 87 -4.64 10.10 -27.84
C PHE A 87 -3.86 8.79 -27.77
N LEU A 88 -3.51 8.43 -26.54
CA LEU A 88 -2.98 7.13 -26.16
C LEU A 88 -3.80 6.63 -24.97
N ILE A 89 -4.44 5.49 -25.16
CA ILE A 89 -5.24 4.82 -24.13
C ILE A 89 -4.55 3.50 -23.81
N GLY A 90 -4.38 3.22 -22.52
CA GLY A 90 -3.88 1.95 -22.00
C GLY A 90 -4.84 1.40 -20.96
N TYR A 91 -5.04 0.09 -20.98
CA TYR A 91 -5.78 -0.64 -19.98
C TYR A 91 -5.03 -1.92 -19.59
N THR A 92 -4.85 -2.10 -18.29
CA THR A 92 -4.25 -3.30 -17.71
C THR A 92 -5.28 -3.93 -16.77
N PHE A 93 -5.59 -5.20 -17.02
CA PHE A 93 -6.25 -6.08 -16.06
C PHE A 93 -5.22 -7.07 -15.54
N SER A 94 -4.88 -7.03 -14.25
CA SER A 94 -3.80 -7.85 -13.73
C SER A 94 -4.05 -8.44 -12.35
N LYS A 95 -3.23 -9.41 -11.98
CA LYS A 95 -3.16 -9.97 -10.64
C LYS A 95 -1.72 -10.33 -10.32
N SER A 96 -1.21 -9.72 -9.25
CA SER A 96 0.12 -9.90 -8.69
C SER A 96 0.01 -10.56 -7.31
N MET A 97 0.75 -11.64 -7.11
CA MET A 97 0.88 -12.31 -5.83
C MET A 97 2.34 -12.55 -5.49
N ASP A 98 2.71 -12.39 -4.22
CA ASP A 98 4.07 -12.63 -3.74
C ASP A 98 4.09 -13.15 -2.31
N GLN A 99 5.26 -13.67 -1.92
CA GLN A 99 5.58 -13.92 -0.51
C GLN A 99 6.13 -12.67 0.19
N ALA A 100 6.67 -11.72 -0.55
CA ALA A 100 7.14 -10.44 -0.04
C ALA A 100 7.25 -9.46 -1.21
N SER A 101 6.62 -8.28 -1.10
CA SER A 101 6.59 -7.25 -2.14
C SER A 101 7.83 -6.36 -2.15
N SER A 102 8.64 -6.39 -1.09
CA SER A 102 9.84 -5.58 -0.92
C SER A 102 10.79 -6.24 0.10
N ILE A 103 11.97 -5.64 0.29
CA ILE A 103 12.91 -5.99 1.35
C ILE A 103 12.31 -5.77 2.76
N SER A 104 11.34 -4.87 2.91
CA SER A 104 10.69 -4.51 4.18
C SER A 104 9.37 -5.24 4.45
N ASP A 105 9.04 -6.24 3.64
CA ASP A 105 7.80 -7.02 3.74
C ASP A 105 8.11 -8.37 4.39
N THR A 106 7.97 -8.42 5.71
CA THR A 106 8.40 -9.55 6.55
C THR A 106 7.72 -10.85 6.12
N ALA A 107 8.49 -11.92 6.04
CA ALA A 107 7.99 -13.27 5.76
C ALA A 107 8.12 -14.19 6.96
N ASN A 108 7.17 -15.13 7.11
CA ASN A 108 7.18 -16.10 8.18
C ASN A 108 8.43 -17.02 8.07
N PRO A 109 9.39 -16.96 9.02
CA PRO A 109 10.67 -17.65 8.93
C PRO A 109 10.52 -19.18 9.06
N TYR A 110 9.43 -19.65 9.67
CA TYR A 110 9.15 -21.07 9.83
C TYR A 110 8.45 -21.67 8.61
N ASN A 111 7.62 -20.88 7.91
CA ASN A 111 6.93 -21.34 6.72
C ASN A 111 6.61 -20.19 5.75
N LEU A 112 7.49 -20.01 4.77
CA LEU A 112 7.36 -18.98 3.72
C LEU A 112 6.10 -19.12 2.86
N ARG A 113 5.49 -20.31 2.78
CA ARG A 113 4.28 -20.53 1.96
C ARG A 113 3.06 -19.82 2.55
N LEU A 114 2.99 -19.73 3.88
CA LEU A 114 1.91 -19.05 4.59
C LEU A 114 1.92 -17.53 4.35
N THR A 115 3.07 -16.99 3.95
CA THR A 115 3.22 -15.56 3.66
C THR A 115 2.59 -15.15 2.32
N ARG A 116 2.25 -16.09 1.41
CA ARG A 116 1.83 -15.71 0.06
C ARG A 116 0.50 -14.94 0.04
N ALA A 117 0.50 -13.72 -0.49
CA ALA A 117 -0.65 -12.81 -0.50
C ALA A 117 -0.70 -11.99 -1.81
N LEU A 118 -1.69 -11.09 -1.95
CA LEU A 118 -1.64 -10.06 -2.99
C LEU A 118 -0.39 -9.20 -2.81
N SER A 119 0.26 -8.83 -3.92
CA SER A 119 1.38 -7.89 -3.86
C SER A 119 0.94 -6.52 -3.38
N ALA A 120 1.76 -5.81 -2.61
CA ALA A 120 1.47 -4.47 -2.09
C ALA A 120 1.12 -3.44 -3.18
N PHE A 121 1.59 -3.69 -4.41
CA PHE A 121 1.39 -2.84 -5.58
C PHE A 121 0.37 -3.40 -6.59
N ASP A 122 -0.38 -4.45 -6.22
CA ASP A 122 -1.38 -5.04 -7.10
C ASP A 122 -2.51 -4.03 -7.42
N LEU A 123 -2.78 -3.84 -8.70
CA LEU A 123 -3.87 -3.00 -9.19
C LEU A 123 -4.64 -3.80 -10.23
N THR A 124 -5.76 -4.39 -9.81
CA THR A 124 -6.55 -5.28 -10.67
C THR A 124 -7.03 -4.61 -11.95
N HIS A 125 -7.48 -3.36 -11.87
CA HIS A 125 -7.82 -2.56 -13.05
C HIS A 125 -7.02 -1.26 -13.03
N ASN A 126 -6.33 -0.97 -14.13
CA ASN A 126 -5.65 0.30 -14.32
C ASN A 126 -5.87 0.81 -15.75
N PHE A 127 -6.63 1.89 -15.86
CA PHE A 127 -6.92 2.60 -17.10
C PHE A 127 -6.22 3.95 -17.08
N VAL A 128 -5.49 4.27 -18.15
CA VAL A 128 -4.83 5.56 -18.34
C VAL A 128 -5.11 6.04 -19.76
N ALA A 129 -5.61 7.26 -19.89
CA ALA A 129 -5.82 7.91 -21.17
C ALA A 129 -5.12 9.27 -21.20
N SER A 130 -4.16 9.42 -22.10
CA SER A 130 -3.50 10.68 -22.41
C SER A 130 -4.07 11.21 -23.71
N TYR A 131 -4.54 12.45 -23.74
CA TYR A 131 -5.18 13.02 -24.92
C TYR A 131 -4.82 14.49 -25.13
N GLN A 132 -4.87 14.90 -26.39
CA GLN A 132 -4.69 16.26 -26.84
C GLN A 132 -5.72 16.54 -27.94
N TRP A 133 -6.45 17.63 -27.80
CA TRP A 133 -7.50 18.05 -28.71
C TRP A 133 -7.35 19.53 -29.03
N GLN A 134 -7.08 19.83 -30.30
CA GLN A 134 -7.19 21.17 -30.87
C GLN A 134 -8.67 21.54 -30.98
N LEU A 135 -9.08 22.53 -30.19
CA LEU A 135 -10.47 22.94 -30.09
C LEU A 135 -10.84 23.82 -31.30
N PRO A 136 -11.89 23.50 -32.06
CA PRO A 136 -12.25 24.19 -33.30
C PRO A 136 -13.06 25.47 -33.04
N PHE A 137 -12.74 26.24 -31.99
CA PHE A 137 -13.49 27.44 -31.62
C PHE A 137 -13.47 28.52 -32.71
N ASP A 138 -12.43 28.57 -33.54
CA ASP A 138 -12.35 29.46 -34.71
C ASP A 138 -13.30 29.10 -35.84
N ARG A 139 -13.64 27.80 -35.96
CA ARG A 139 -14.64 27.32 -36.92
C ARG A 139 -16.07 27.53 -36.42
N ILE A 140 -16.26 27.50 -35.10
CA ILE A 140 -17.57 27.67 -34.45
C ILE A 140 -17.91 29.17 -34.30
N PHE A 141 -16.93 29.98 -33.91
CA PHE A 141 -17.07 31.42 -33.67
C PHE A 141 -16.19 32.18 -34.67
N SER A 142 -16.75 32.43 -35.86
CA SER A 142 -16.04 33.01 -37.01
C SER A 142 -15.70 34.50 -36.86
N HIS A 143 -16.41 35.24 -35.99
CA HIS A 143 -16.34 36.70 -35.91
C HIS A 143 -15.20 37.24 -35.01
N ALA A 144 -14.35 36.38 -34.42
CA ALA A 144 -13.28 36.81 -33.52
C ALA A 144 -12.05 35.88 -33.54
N ARG A 145 -11.54 35.57 -34.73
CA ARG A 145 -10.47 34.58 -34.96
C ARG A 145 -9.21 34.78 -34.09
N ALA A 146 -8.86 36.02 -33.77
CA ALA A 146 -7.73 36.33 -32.88
C ALA A 146 -7.87 35.69 -31.48
N ILE A 147 -9.10 35.66 -30.96
CA ILE A 147 -9.44 35.13 -29.63
C ILE A 147 -9.87 33.66 -29.73
N THR A 148 -10.48 33.25 -30.85
CA THR A 148 -11.08 31.91 -30.99
C THR A 148 -10.13 30.87 -31.60
N ALA A 149 -9.01 31.25 -32.23
CA ALA A 149 -8.04 30.29 -32.79
C ALA A 149 -6.96 29.86 -31.79
N GLY A 150 -6.37 28.68 -32.00
CA GLY A 150 -5.18 28.23 -31.27
C GLY A 150 -5.45 27.65 -29.87
N TRP A 151 -6.71 27.37 -29.54
CA TRP A 151 -7.09 26.67 -28.31
C TRP A 151 -6.81 25.18 -28.41
N GLN A 152 -6.30 24.62 -27.32
CA GLN A 152 -6.01 23.21 -27.20
C GLN A 152 -6.30 22.74 -25.78
N LEU A 153 -7.04 21.65 -25.67
CA LEU A 153 -7.23 20.90 -24.43
C LEU A 153 -6.27 19.71 -24.45
N SER A 154 -5.55 19.48 -23.37
CA SER A 154 -4.84 18.23 -23.13
C SER A 154 -5.12 17.71 -21.73
N GLY A 155 -4.87 16.43 -21.51
CA GLY A 155 -5.05 15.86 -20.20
C GLY A 155 -4.64 14.41 -20.09
N ILE A 156 -4.62 13.96 -18.84
CA ILE A 156 -4.42 12.58 -18.43
C ILE A 156 -5.60 12.20 -17.53
N THR A 157 -6.33 11.16 -17.92
CA THR A 157 -7.34 10.54 -17.08
C THR A 157 -6.80 9.21 -16.56
N ARG A 158 -6.91 8.99 -15.24
CA ARG A 158 -6.56 7.72 -14.60
C ARG A 158 -7.76 7.19 -13.82
N LEU A 159 -8.13 5.94 -14.12
CA LEU A 159 -9.11 5.18 -13.36
C LEU A 159 -8.44 3.89 -12.90
N SER A 160 -8.38 3.63 -11.59
CA SER A 160 -7.78 2.39 -11.09
C SER A 160 -8.46 1.87 -9.84
N THR A 161 -8.38 0.56 -9.63
CA THR A 161 -8.62 -0.03 -8.30
C THR A 161 -7.63 0.53 -7.27
N GLY A 162 -7.89 0.29 -5.98
CA GLY A 162 -6.97 0.67 -4.92
C GLY A 162 -5.81 -0.31 -4.77
N PHE A 163 -4.82 0.06 -3.96
CA PHE A 163 -3.78 -0.88 -3.51
C PHE A 163 -4.34 -1.82 -2.44
N PRO A 164 -3.80 -3.04 -2.29
CA PRO A 164 -4.23 -3.96 -1.24
C PRO A 164 -4.02 -3.40 0.16
N VAL A 165 -5.01 -3.63 1.03
CA VAL A 165 -4.92 -3.25 2.44
C VAL A 165 -3.97 -4.24 3.13
N THR A 166 -2.95 -3.71 3.81
CA THR A 166 -1.97 -4.51 4.54
C THR A 166 -2.43 -4.67 5.98
N LEU A 167 -2.89 -5.87 6.31
CA LEU A 167 -3.18 -6.25 7.69
C LEU A 167 -1.87 -6.56 8.42
N HIS A 168 -1.78 -6.09 9.65
CA HIS A 168 -0.65 -6.37 10.54
C HIS A 168 -1.10 -6.26 11.99
N SER A 169 -0.32 -6.85 12.86
CA SER A 169 -0.41 -6.70 14.30
C SER A 169 0.98 -6.36 14.83
N ASP A 170 1.06 -5.33 15.65
CA ASP A 170 2.28 -4.98 16.36
C ASP A 170 2.17 -5.47 17.80
N GLY A 171 3.27 -6.01 18.33
CA GLY A 171 3.32 -6.48 19.71
C GLY A 171 3.82 -7.91 19.91
N ASP A 172 4.35 -8.57 18.88
CA ASP A 172 5.04 -9.88 19.00
C ASP A 172 4.22 -10.94 19.76
N ASN A 173 2.91 -10.96 19.52
CA ASN A 173 2.00 -11.95 20.08
C ASN A 173 2.34 -13.37 19.62
N SER A 174 3.00 -13.56 18.48
CA SER A 174 3.47 -14.90 18.09
C SER A 174 4.67 -15.38 18.89
N LEU A 175 5.30 -14.55 19.73
CA LEU A 175 6.49 -14.89 20.53
C LEU A 175 7.68 -15.37 19.68
N MET A 176 7.78 -14.84 18.46
CA MET A 176 8.88 -15.10 17.54
C MET A 176 10.00 -14.06 17.71
N GLY A 177 9.80 -13.03 18.52
CA GLY A 177 10.76 -11.96 18.72
C GLY A 177 10.95 -11.11 17.46
N SER A 178 9.90 -10.93 16.67
CA SER A 178 9.94 -10.27 15.35
C SER A 178 9.76 -8.75 15.47
N LEU A 179 10.84 -8.05 15.80
CA LEU A 179 10.85 -6.60 15.94
C LEU A 179 10.95 -5.88 14.58
N PRO A 180 10.32 -4.69 14.42
CA PRO A 180 10.78 -3.70 13.45
C PRO A 180 12.25 -3.37 13.75
N ASN A 181 13.12 -3.49 12.76
CA ASN A 181 14.58 -3.44 12.93
C ASN A 181 15.27 -2.51 11.93
N GLY A 182 14.51 -1.52 11.44
CA GLY A 182 14.99 -0.54 10.46
C GLY A 182 14.97 -1.03 9.01
N VAL A 183 14.88 -2.35 8.79
CA VAL A 183 14.59 -2.95 7.47
C VAL A 183 13.11 -3.31 7.37
N ASN A 184 12.55 -3.98 8.38
CA ASN A 184 11.12 -4.27 8.45
C ASN A 184 10.37 -3.15 9.16
N ASN A 185 9.25 -2.71 8.58
CA ASN A 185 8.43 -1.63 9.14
C ASN A 185 7.42 -2.11 10.19
N HIS A 186 7.08 -3.41 10.18
CA HIS A 186 6.06 -4.01 11.04
C HIS A 186 6.54 -5.33 11.62
N SER A 187 5.93 -5.74 12.72
CA SER A 187 6.12 -7.08 13.29
C SER A 187 5.63 -8.14 12.29
N LEU A 188 6.07 -9.39 12.44
CA LEU A 188 5.62 -10.50 11.57
C LEU A 188 4.15 -10.87 11.81
N ASP A 189 3.56 -10.38 12.89
CA ASP A 189 2.24 -10.78 13.33
C ASP A 189 1.11 -10.25 12.46
N LEU A 190 0.09 -11.08 12.39
CA LEU A 190 -1.14 -10.82 11.69
C LEU A 190 -2.29 -10.98 12.68
N PRO A 191 -3.42 -10.29 12.45
CA PRO A 191 -4.65 -10.63 13.15
C PRO A 191 -5.12 -12.04 12.79
N ASP A 192 -5.99 -12.59 13.63
CA ASP A 192 -6.82 -13.72 13.26
C ASP A 192 -8.02 -13.26 12.43
N TYR A 193 -8.46 -14.11 11.51
CA TYR A 193 -9.67 -13.89 10.71
C TYR A 193 -10.81 -14.79 11.20
N ASN A 194 -11.89 -14.17 11.65
CA ASN A 194 -13.03 -14.82 12.30
C ASN A 194 -14.08 -15.38 11.32
N GLY A 195 -13.84 -15.27 9.99
CA GLY A 195 -14.67 -15.91 8.97
C GLY A 195 -15.91 -15.13 8.51
N GLY A 196 -15.97 -13.81 8.74
CA GLY A 196 -17.09 -12.97 8.30
C GLY A 196 -17.02 -12.51 6.83
N PRO A 197 -18.15 -12.13 6.21
CA PRO A 197 -18.17 -11.73 4.81
C PRO A 197 -17.38 -10.45 4.57
N LEU A 198 -16.55 -10.44 3.52
CA LEU A 198 -15.79 -9.25 3.12
C LEU A 198 -16.74 -8.16 2.58
N ASN A 199 -17.20 -7.29 3.48
CA ASN A 199 -18.03 -6.13 3.16
C ASN A 199 -17.18 -4.86 3.21
N LEU A 200 -16.95 -4.27 2.04
CA LEU A 200 -16.19 -3.02 1.92
C LEU A 200 -17.12 -1.82 1.87
N ASN A 201 -16.89 -0.86 2.75
CA ASN A 201 -17.58 0.43 2.73
C ASN A 201 -16.99 1.32 1.62
N GLY A 202 -17.75 1.46 0.52
CA GLY A 202 -17.35 2.29 -0.61
C GLY A 202 -17.39 3.81 -0.34
N ASN A 203 -17.87 4.26 0.83
CA ASN A 203 -17.92 5.68 1.18
C ASN A 203 -17.07 5.99 2.43
N PRO A 204 -15.79 6.36 2.27
CA PRO A 204 -14.91 6.73 3.38
C PRO A 204 -15.37 7.95 4.21
N ARG A 205 -16.34 8.73 3.73
CA ARG A 205 -16.77 10.00 4.36
C ARG A 205 -17.86 9.83 5.41
N ASN A 206 -18.41 8.63 5.58
CA ASN A 206 -19.48 8.37 6.56
C ASN A 206 -18.96 8.09 7.97
N GLY A 207 -17.63 8.11 8.19
CA GLY A 207 -17.01 7.83 9.48
C GLY A 207 -17.06 6.36 9.90
N LEU A 208 -17.55 5.48 9.04
CA LEU A 208 -17.55 4.03 9.27
C LEU A 208 -16.26 3.41 8.74
N PRO A 209 -15.76 2.33 9.37
CA PRO A 209 -14.63 1.57 8.85
C PRO A 209 -14.81 1.16 7.38
N TYR A 210 -13.70 1.06 6.67
CA TYR A 210 -13.62 0.62 5.27
C TYR A 210 -13.96 -0.86 5.12
N PHE A 211 -13.67 -1.69 6.12
CA PHE A 211 -14.05 -3.09 6.18
C PHE A 211 -14.61 -3.40 7.57
N ASN A 212 -15.34 -4.51 7.68
CA ASN A 212 -15.86 -4.95 8.98
C ASN A 212 -14.72 -5.39 9.91
N THR A 213 -14.39 -4.56 10.90
CA THR A 213 -13.29 -4.81 11.82
C THR A 213 -13.55 -5.98 12.77
N SER A 214 -14.82 -6.33 13.01
CA SER A 214 -15.20 -7.48 13.87
C SER A 214 -14.86 -8.84 13.24
N ASP A 215 -14.59 -8.87 11.94
CA ASP A 215 -14.12 -10.08 11.25
C ASP A 215 -12.67 -10.40 11.58
N TYR A 216 -12.00 -9.55 12.37
CA TYR A 216 -10.63 -9.71 12.78
C TYR A 216 -10.50 -9.59 14.30
N SER A 217 -9.56 -10.34 14.86
CA SER A 217 -9.19 -10.25 16.28
C SER A 217 -7.69 -10.35 16.46
N MET A 218 -7.20 -9.89 17.60
CA MET A 218 -5.81 -10.12 17.97
C MET A 218 -5.55 -11.63 18.03
N ASN A 219 -4.44 -12.08 17.46
CA ASN A 219 -4.03 -13.48 17.52
C ASN A 219 -3.70 -13.90 18.96
N ALA A 220 -3.92 -15.18 19.26
CA ALA A 220 -3.60 -15.75 20.56
C ALA A 220 -2.08 -15.75 20.80
N LEU A 221 -1.69 -15.55 22.07
CA LEU A 221 -0.28 -15.53 22.46
C LEU A 221 0.43 -16.85 22.11
N GLY A 222 1.60 -16.77 21.50
CA GLY A 222 2.40 -17.89 21.02
C GLY A 222 1.91 -18.51 19.69
N THR A 223 0.94 -17.88 19.02
CA THR A 223 0.43 -18.36 17.72
C THR A 223 0.59 -17.29 16.63
N PRO A 224 0.94 -17.66 15.39
CA PRO A 224 0.86 -16.73 14.28
C PRO A 224 -0.61 -16.46 13.93
N GLY A 225 -0.92 -15.23 13.53
CA GLY A 225 -2.25 -14.89 13.03
C GLY A 225 -2.64 -15.67 11.77
N SER A 226 -3.94 -15.95 11.67
CA SER A 226 -4.54 -16.70 10.56
C SER A 226 -4.94 -15.85 9.34
N ALA A 227 -5.01 -14.51 9.47
CA ALA A 227 -5.34 -13.65 8.35
C ALA A 227 -4.25 -13.66 7.26
N SER A 228 -4.63 -13.37 6.02
CA SER A 228 -3.66 -13.04 4.97
C SER A 228 -3.17 -11.61 5.15
N ARG A 229 -1.86 -11.36 4.91
CA ARG A 229 -1.27 -10.01 4.91
C ARG A 229 -2.06 -9.04 4.05
N ARG A 230 -2.53 -9.50 2.88
CA ARG A 230 -3.27 -8.72 1.88
C ARG A 230 -4.24 -9.63 1.12
N SER A 231 -5.53 -9.50 1.39
CA SER A 231 -6.59 -10.29 0.73
C SER A 231 -7.59 -9.45 -0.06
N PHE A 232 -7.62 -8.12 0.12
CA PHE A 232 -8.54 -7.21 -0.54
C PHE A 232 -7.92 -5.84 -0.82
N HIS A 233 -8.50 -5.11 -1.77
CA HIS A 233 -8.06 -3.78 -2.19
C HIS A 233 -8.73 -2.68 -1.37
N GLY A 234 -7.99 -1.59 -1.17
CA GLY A 234 -8.50 -0.33 -0.64
C GLY A 234 -9.26 0.48 -1.70
N PRO A 235 -9.65 1.73 -1.37
CA PRO A 235 -10.34 2.60 -2.33
C PRO A 235 -9.49 2.91 -3.57
N GLY A 236 -10.17 2.96 -4.72
CA GLY A 236 -9.55 3.27 -6.01
C GLY A 236 -9.31 4.76 -6.26
N ALA A 237 -8.83 5.06 -7.47
CA ALA A 237 -8.60 6.41 -7.94
C ALA A 237 -9.42 6.71 -9.21
N ILE A 238 -9.98 7.91 -9.27
CA ILE A 238 -10.65 8.51 -10.43
C ILE A 238 -10.11 9.93 -10.58
N ASN A 239 -9.00 10.08 -11.32
CA ASN A 239 -8.28 11.35 -11.41
C ASN A 239 -8.27 11.92 -12.84
N PHE A 240 -8.39 13.24 -12.94
CA PHE A 240 -8.34 13.99 -14.17
C PHE A 240 -7.37 15.14 -14.02
N ASP A 241 -6.25 15.08 -14.73
CA ASP A 241 -5.31 16.18 -14.84
C ASP A 241 -5.51 16.83 -16.21
N LEU A 242 -5.84 18.11 -16.23
CA LEU A 242 -6.23 18.83 -17.45
C LEU A 242 -5.35 20.06 -17.66
N ALA A 243 -5.04 20.36 -18.91
CA ALA A 243 -4.40 21.60 -19.31
C ALA A 243 -5.15 22.23 -20.49
N LEU A 244 -5.42 23.52 -20.38
CA LEU A 244 -5.98 24.35 -21.45
C LEU A 244 -4.90 25.31 -21.93
N LEU A 245 -4.57 25.22 -23.21
CA LEU A 245 -3.56 26.02 -23.87
C LEU A 245 -4.21 26.96 -24.89
N LYS A 246 -3.68 28.17 -24.99
CA LYS A 246 -4.02 29.13 -26.03
C LYS A 246 -2.74 29.65 -26.68
N ASN A 247 -2.55 29.32 -27.95
CA ASN A 247 -1.50 29.90 -28.78
C ASN A 247 -2.04 31.12 -29.51
N THR A 248 -1.29 32.22 -29.45
CA THR A 248 -1.62 33.48 -30.10
C THR A 248 -0.38 33.97 -30.86
N PRO A 249 -0.36 33.90 -32.20
CA PRO A 249 0.75 34.43 -32.98
C PRO A 249 0.86 35.95 -32.81
N LEU A 250 2.08 36.44 -32.68
CA LEU A 250 2.43 37.86 -32.52
C LEU A 250 3.29 38.31 -33.71
N GLY A 251 2.68 38.40 -34.89
CA GLY A 251 3.40 38.60 -36.15
C GLY A 251 3.93 37.28 -36.73
N GLU A 252 4.99 37.36 -37.54
CA GLU A 252 5.46 36.21 -38.33
C GLU A 252 6.42 35.27 -37.59
N SER A 253 7.23 35.80 -36.65
CA SER A 253 8.26 35.04 -35.94
C SER A 253 7.96 34.77 -34.47
N ARG A 254 6.99 35.47 -33.86
CA ARG A 254 6.73 35.38 -32.42
C ARG A 254 5.41 34.68 -32.13
N ASN A 255 5.36 33.90 -31.05
CA ASN A 255 4.13 33.27 -30.57
C ASN A 255 4.04 33.37 -29.04
N LEU A 256 2.87 33.77 -28.56
CA LEU A 256 2.55 33.85 -27.14
C LEU A 256 1.63 32.68 -26.78
N GLN A 257 2.05 31.86 -25.82
CA GLN A 257 1.29 30.73 -25.32
C GLN A 257 0.88 30.97 -23.87
N PHE A 258 -0.43 30.90 -23.62
CA PHE A 258 -0.99 30.79 -22.27
C PHE A 258 -1.30 29.33 -21.97
N ARG A 259 -0.98 28.88 -20.76
CA ARG A 259 -1.27 27.52 -20.28
C ARG A 259 -1.87 27.58 -18.89
N LEU A 260 -3.09 27.06 -18.76
CA LEU A 260 -3.78 26.86 -17.51
C LEU A 260 -3.83 25.36 -17.23
N GLU A 261 -3.25 24.92 -16.12
CA GLU A 261 -3.21 23.51 -15.73
C GLU A 261 -3.96 23.31 -14.43
N ALA A 262 -4.66 22.18 -14.33
CA ALA A 262 -5.33 21.75 -13.12
C ALA A 262 -5.05 20.26 -12.90
N PHE A 263 -4.25 19.95 -11.88
CA PHE A 263 -4.09 18.60 -11.34
C PHE A 263 -5.28 18.29 -10.44
N ASN A 264 -5.86 17.10 -10.54
CA ASN A 264 -7.15 16.77 -9.93
C ASN A 264 -8.20 17.85 -10.23
N ALA A 265 -8.47 18.11 -11.52
CA ALA A 265 -9.24 19.24 -12.02
C ALA A 265 -10.65 19.37 -11.39
N PHE A 266 -11.29 18.23 -11.09
CA PHE A 266 -12.61 18.18 -10.46
C PHE A 266 -12.58 18.21 -8.93
N ASN A 267 -11.38 18.25 -8.33
CA ASN A 267 -11.19 18.22 -6.88
C ASN A 267 -11.90 17.03 -6.19
N HIS A 268 -11.94 15.88 -6.88
CA HIS A 268 -12.48 14.66 -6.31
C HIS A 268 -11.46 14.10 -5.30
N THR A 269 -11.91 13.86 -4.06
CA THR A 269 -11.02 13.31 -3.02
C THR A 269 -10.63 11.88 -3.39
N GLN A 270 -9.33 11.64 -3.56
CA GLN A 270 -8.81 10.31 -3.87
C GLN A 270 -8.32 9.65 -2.59
N PHE A 271 -9.09 8.72 -2.02
CA PHE A 271 -8.65 7.91 -0.88
C PHE A 271 -7.74 6.76 -1.32
N PHE A 272 -6.72 7.11 -2.10
CA PHE A 272 -5.88 6.19 -2.86
C PHE A 272 -4.43 6.29 -2.41
N GLY A 273 -3.75 5.15 -2.36
CA GLY A 273 -2.32 5.06 -2.08
C GLY A 273 -1.99 3.91 -1.13
N PRO A 274 -0.70 3.58 -1.00
CA PRO A 274 -0.23 2.69 0.06
C PRO A 274 -0.63 3.26 1.43
N ALA A 275 -1.13 2.40 2.33
CA ALA A 275 -1.60 2.79 3.65
C ALA A 275 -2.72 3.86 3.65
N ALA A 276 -3.55 3.91 2.58
CA ALA A 276 -4.77 4.73 2.59
C ALA A 276 -5.80 4.23 3.61
N VAL A 277 -5.87 2.91 3.82
CA VAL A 277 -6.64 2.26 4.87
C VAL A 277 -5.67 1.74 5.93
N ASN A 278 -5.96 1.99 7.21
CA ASN A 278 -5.19 1.43 8.31
C ASN A 278 -5.63 -0.03 8.55
N GLY A 279 -4.68 -0.97 8.42
CA GLY A 279 -4.88 -2.40 8.68
C GLY A 279 -4.17 -2.91 9.94
N GLY A 280 -3.69 -2.02 10.82
CA GLY A 280 -3.02 -2.36 12.06
C GLY A 280 -4.02 -2.57 13.18
N ILE A 281 -4.19 -3.82 13.64
CA ILE A 281 -5.19 -4.14 14.67
C ILE A 281 -4.80 -3.64 16.08
N SER A 282 -3.51 -3.39 16.30
CA SER A 282 -2.97 -2.88 17.57
C SER A 282 -3.36 -1.41 17.85
N ASP A 283 -3.88 -0.69 16.85
CA ASP A 283 -4.50 0.63 17.01
C ASP A 283 -6.02 0.52 16.74
N PRO A 284 -6.83 0.11 17.74
CA PRO A 284 -8.26 -0.14 17.55
C PRO A 284 -9.06 1.12 17.17
N ALA A 285 -8.54 2.32 17.43
CA ALA A 285 -9.21 3.56 17.07
C ALA A 285 -9.13 3.84 15.56
N LEU A 286 -8.03 3.43 14.92
CA LEU A 286 -7.81 3.63 13.49
C LEU A 286 -7.97 2.34 12.67
N PHE A 287 -8.01 1.16 13.28
CA PHE A 287 -8.14 -0.09 12.56
C PHE A 287 -9.38 -0.08 11.65
N GLY A 288 -9.16 -0.37 10.37
CA GLY A 288 -10.16 -0.32 9.32
C GLY A 288 -10.51 1.07 8.80
N GLN A 289 -10.00 2.15 9.38
CA GLN A 289 -10.32 3.51 8.94
C GLN A 289 -9.53 3.92 7.70
N VAL A 290 -10.15 4.77 6.88
CA VAL A 290 -9.45 5.47 5.80
C VAL A 290 -8.74 6.69 6.39
N VAL A 291 -7.41 6.71 6.31
CA VAL A 291 -6.56 7.67 7.05
C VAL A 291 -5.74 8.59 6.14
N LYS A 292 -5.68 8.32 4.83
CA LYS A 292 -4.96 9.17 3.87
C LYS A 292 -5.78 9.43 2.60
N ALA A 293 -5.53 10.57 1.99
CA ALA A 293 -6.00 10.93 0.68
C ALA A 293 -4.86 11.57 -0.13
N ALA A 294 -4.94 11.48 -1.46
CA ALA A 294 -4.01 12.15 -2.36
C ALA A 294 -4.22 13.68 -2.34
N SER A 295 -3.27 14.40 -2.95
CA SER A 295 -3.29 15.86 -3.01
C SER A 295 -4.60 16.42 -3.57
N PRO A 296 -5.09 17.55 -3.00
CA PRO A 296 -6.25 18.25 -3.55
C PRO A 296 -5.91 18.89 -4.89
N ARG A 297 -6.90 19.54 -5.50
CA ARG A 297 -6.70 20.25 -6.76
C ARG A 297 -5.57 21.29 -6.66
N LEU A 298 -4.67 21.26 -7.64
CA LEU A 298 -3.60 22.23 -7.78
C LEU A 298 -3.71 22.88 -9.16
N VAL A 299 -3.79 24.21 -9.18
CA VAL A 299 -3.92 25.00 -10.41
C VAL A 299 -2.65 25.79 -10.66
N GLN A 300 -2.16 25.75 -11.89
CA GLN A 300 -0.97 26.50 -12.32
C GLN A 300 -1.28 27.29 -13.58
N LEU A 301 -0.66 28.48 -13.66
CA LEU A 301 -0.72 29.34 -14.82
C LEU A 301 0.70 29.58 -15.31
N ALA A 302 0.90 29.42 -16.61
CA ALA A 302 2.17 29.72 -17.27
C ALA A 302 1.95 30.56 -18.53
N VAL A 303 2.93 31.42 -18.82
CA VAL A 303 3.01 32.17 -20.06
C VAL A 303 4.37 31.91 -20.68
N LYS A 304 4.38 31.56 -21.97
CA LYS A 304 5.59 31.32 -22.74
C LYS A 304 5.59 32.20 -23.98
N LEU A 305 6.68 32.94 -24.18
CA LEU A 305 6.95 33.66 -25.42
C LEU A 305 8.04 32.93 -26.19
N THR A 306 7.77 32.64 -27.46
CA THR A 306 8.74 32.06 -28.42
C THR A 306 9.03 33.08 -29.52
N PHE A 307 10.28 33.15 -29.97
CA PHE A 307 10.82 34.10 -30.95
C PHE A 307 11.57 33.38 -32.07
#